data_AF-A0A1I8CF50-F1
#
_entry.id   AF-A0A1I8CF50-F1
#
_cell.length_a   1.000
_cell.length_b   1.000
_cell.length_c   1.000
_cell.angle_alpha   90.00
_cell.angle_beta   90.00
_cell.angle_gamma   90.00
#
_symmetry.space_group_name_H-M   'P 1'
#
loop_
_entity.id
_entity.type
_entity.pdbx_description
1 polymer ?
#
loop_
_entity_poly.entity_id
_entity_poly.type
_entity_poly.pdbx_seq_one_letter_code
_entity_poly.pdbx_strand_id
1 'polypeptide(L)'
;MTGGFAGKTKFKKVAETAWRFSYFSFAVGLGYWAINDSEHLYDIIQCWTNWPYQHINDKVWTYYMIEIGFYWALLFSQIFFDIKRSDFWQMILHHGITIFLLFISFSINFVRVGTLVLISHDFTDIFIEFAKLIRYAGWNTTLEYFFVIFMIVWIGTRLVYYPFWIIYSVVFDAPALIEKTYSWTNITQSPIVPRILLGMLLGLLVLHIFWTILLVNIAIKSIKGGELGDAREEGDSDSDVELESSSSTDSETEKSKKNK
;
A
#
# COMPACT_ATOMS: atom_id res chain seq x y z
N MET A 1 -32.81 -19.19 -13.08
CA MET A 1 -32.04 -18.95 -11.84
C MET A 1 -30.61 -19.44 -12.08
N THR A 2 -29.73 -18.57 -12.55
CA THR A 2 -28.33 -18.90 -12.90
C THR A 2 -27.46 -17.73 -12.48
N GLY A 3 -27.14 -17.64 -11.19
CA GLY A 3 -26.32 -16.56 -10.61
C GLY A 3 -25.62 -16.95 -9.32
N GLY A 4 -25.44 -18.25 -9.08
CA GLY A 4 -24.98 -18.78 -7.80
C GLY A 4 -23.54 -19.26 -7.86
N PHE A 5 -22.57 -18.34 -7.74
CA PHE A 5 -21.27 -18.49 -7.07
C PHE A 5 -20.38 -17.29 -7.43
N ALA A 6 -20.25 -16.95 -8.72
CA ALA A 6 -19.48 -15.79 -9.18
C ALA A 6 -20.01 -14.46 -8.59
N GLY A 7 -21.33 -14.32 -8.44
CA GLY A 7 -21.96 -13.14 -7.84
C GLY A 7 -21.65 -12.96 -6.34
N LYS A 8 -21.52 -14.06 -5.59
CA LYS A 8 -21.15 -14.02 -4.16
C LYS A 8 -19.69 -13.61 -3.99
N THR A 9 -18.81 -14.09 -4.87
CA THR A 9 -17.38 -13.74 -4.85
C THR A 9 -17.15 -12.29 -5.26
N LYS A 10 -17.82 -11.79 -6.30
CA LYS A 10 -17.74 -10.38 -6.70
C LYS A 10 -18.27 -9.45 -5.60
N PHE A 11 -19.42 -9.77 -5.01
CA PHE A 11 -19.97 -9.01 -3.88
C PHE A 11 -19.01 -8.97 -2.69
N LYS A 12 -18.41 -10.12 -2.31
CA LYS A 12 -17.41 -10.18 -1.24
C LYS A 12 -16.21 -9.25 -1.52
N LYS A 13 -15.64 -9.29 -2.74
CA LYS A 13 -14.53 -8.42 -3.14
C LYS A 13 -14.90 -6.93 -3.06
N VAL A 14 -16.09 -6.56 -3.54
CA VAL A 14 -16.57 -5.18 -3.49
C VAL A 14 -16.80 -4.72 -2.05
N ALA A 15 -17.44 -5.54 -1.21
CA ALA A 15 -17.70 -5.22 0.18
C ALA A 15 -16.40 -5.06 0.99
N GLU A 16 -15.43 -5.95 0.79
CA GLU A 16 -14.10 -5.88 1.41
C GLU A 16 -13.36 -4.59 1.01
N THR A 17 -13.37 -4.26 -0.29
CA THR A 17 -12.76 -3.04 -0.83
C THR A 17 -13.44 -1.79 -0.29
N ALA A 18 -14.78 -1.77 -0.24
CA ALA A 18 -15.55 -0.64 0.29
C ALA A 18 -15.33 -0.44 1.80
N TRP A 19 -15.21 -1.53 2.55
CA TRP A 19 -14.85 -1.49 3.97
C TRP A 19 -13.45 -0.89 4.17
N ARG A 20 -12.45 -1.36 3.42
CA ARG A 20 -11.08 -0.82 3.48
C ARG A 20 -11.03 0.65 3.08
N PHE A 21 -11.71 1.05 2.01
CA PHE A 21 -11.82 2.45 1.59
C PHE A 21 -12.41 3.33 2.70
N SER A 22 -13.49 2.88 3.34
CA SER A 22 -14.14 3.60 4.44
C SER A 22 -13.21 3.73 5.64
N TYR A 23 -12.50 2.65 5.98
CA TYR A 23 -11.52 2.64 7.07
C TYR A 23 -10.37 3.61 6.78
N PHE A 24 -9.69 3.53 5.63
CA PHE A 24 -8.56 4.40 5.33
C PHE A 24 -8.95 5.88 5.30
N SER A 25 -10.15 6.18 4.78
CA SER A 25 -10.70 7.55 4.82
C SER A 25 -10.90 8.04 6.25
N PHE A 26 -11.42 7.19 7.13
CA PHE A 26 -11.57 7.48 8.56
C PHE A 26 -10.21 7.63 9.26
N ALA A 27 -9.27 6.70 9.02
CA ALA A 27 -7.93 6.67 9.59
C ALA A 27 -7.14 7.94 9.26
N VAL A 28 -7.14 8.38 8.00
CA VAL A 28 -6.48 9.63 7.60
C VAL A 28 -7.12 10.85 8.25
N GLY A 29 -8.45 10.89 8.32
CA GLY A 29 -9.17 11.96 9.01
C GLY A 29 -8.84 12.02 10.49
N LEU A 30 -8.80 10.86 11.15
CA LEU A 30 -8.43 10.71 12.55
C LEU A 30 -6.95 11.09 12.80
N GLY A 31 -6.05 10.65 11.93
CA GLY A 31 -4.64 10.97 11.98
C GLY A 31 -4.41 12.47 11.86
N TYR A 32 -5.02 13.12 10.86
CA TYR A 32 -4.95 14.57 10.72
C TYR A 32 -5.48 15.30 11.96
N TRP A 33 -6.64 14.89 12.48
CA TRP A 33 -7.18 15.46 13.72
C TRP A 33 -6.27 15.24 14.94
N ALA A 34 -5.53 14.14 14.99
CA ALA A 34 -4.64 13.82 16.09
C ALA A 34 -3.35 14.67 16.10
N ILE A 35 -2.79 14.96 14.92
CA ILE A 35 -1.52 15.68 14.78
C ILE A 35 -1.62 17.11 14.26
N ASN A 36 -2.83 17.63 14.00
CA ASN A 36 -3.01 19.01 13.48
C ASN A 36 -2.35 20.08 14.37
N ASP A 37 -2.38 19.90 15.68
CA ASP A 37 -1.83 20.79 16.69
C ASP A 37 -0.34 20.52 16.96
N SER A 38 0.26 19.55 16.26
CA SER A 38 1.62 19.09 16.52
C SER A 38 2.62 19.67 15.52
N GLU A 39 3.72 20.24 16.03
CA GLU A 39 4.75 20.90 15.22
C GLU A 39 5.44 19.94 14.23
N HIS A 40 5.52 18.65 14.57
CA HIS A 40 6.15 17.64 13.72
C HIS A 40 5.40 17.34 12.42
N LEU A 41 4.16 17.82 12.26
CA LEU A 41 3.46 17.78 10.98
C LEU A 41 4.12 18.69 9.93
N TYR A 42 4.73 19.79 10.37
CA TYR A 42 5.30 20.82 9.49
C TYR A 42 6.83 20.81 9.48
N ASP A 43 7.46 20.41 10.59
CA ASP A 43 8.90 20.33 10.73
C ASP A 43 9.33 18.95 11.26
N ILE A 44 9.96 18.17 10.38
CA ILE A 44 10.40 16.80 10.69
C ILE A 44 11.43 16.74 11.81
N ILE A 45 12.18 17.83 12.04
CA ILE A 45 13.17 17.92 13.13
C ILE A 45 12.47 17.80 14.50
N GLN A 46 11.22 18.24 14.60
CA GLN A 46 10.42 18.12 15.82
C GLN A 46 10.07 16.66 16.15
N CYS A 47 10.25 15.71 15.22
CA CYS A 47 10.13 14.29 15.55
C CYS A 47 11.18 13.84 16.57
N TRP A 48 12.35 14.49 16.62
CA TRP A 48 13.50 14.06 17.43
C TRP A 48 13.77 14.97 18.63
N THR A 49 13.27 16.20 18.59
CA THR A 49 13.47 17.19 19.64
C THR A 49 12.90 16.69 20.98
N ASN A 50 13.69 16.81 22.06
CA ASN A 50 13.35 16.37 23.43
C ASN A 50 13.06 14.86 23.59
N TRP A 51 13.45 14.03 22.64
CA TRP A 51 13.41 12.58 22.83
C TRP A 51 14.34 12.15 23.98
N PRO A 52 13.97 11.18 24.85
CA PRO A 52 12.74 10.36 24.86
C PRO A 52 11.58 10.95 25.66
N TYR A 53 11.69 12.19 26.16
CA TYR A 53 10.70 12.81 27.07
C TYR A 53 9.55 13.52 26.34
N GLN A 54 9.24 13.09 25.13
CA GLN A 54 8.14 13.63 24.34
C GLN A 54 6.81 13.17 24.93
N HIS A 55 5.93 14.11 25.26
CA HIS A 55 4.59 13.80 25.73
C HIS A 55 3.71 13.30 24.57
N ILE A 56 3.12 12.11 24.73
CA ILE A 56 2.14 11.56 23.81
C ILE A 56 0.76 12.03 24.29
N ASN A 57 0.08 12.88 23.52
CA ASN A 57 -1.27 13.29 23.87
C ASN A 57 -2.28 12.14 23.63
N ASP A 58 -3.44 12.22 24.27
CA ASP A 58 -4.48 11.19 24.14
C ASP A 58 -4.94 11.02 22.68
N LYS A 59 -4.97 12.11 21.90
CA LYS A 59 -5.37 12.05 20.48
C LYS A 59 -4.44 11.14 19.66
N VAL A 60 -3.13 11.34 19.78
CA VAL A 60 -2.10 10.56 19.09
C VAL A 60 -2.08 9.15 19.63
N TRP A 61 -2.21 8.95 20.94
CA TRP A 61 -2.31 7.62 21.53
C TRP A 61 -3.50 6.84 20.95
N THR A 62 -4.68 7.44 20.90
CA THR A 62 -5.89 6.81 20.32
C THR A 62 -5.69 6.48 18.85
N TYR A 63 -5.17 7.40 18.05
CA TYR A 63 -4.86 7.15 16.65
C TYR A 63 -3.91 5.96 16.49
N TYR A 64 -2.81 5.96 17.24
CA TYR A 64 -1.78 4.92 17.16
C TYR A 64 -2.30 3.53 17.58
N MET A 65 -3.14 3.46 18.61
CA MET A 65 -3.74 2.20 19.05
C MET A 65 -4.75 1.64 18.04
N ILE A 66 -5.55 2.52 17.42
CA ILE A 66 -6.50 2.13 16.36
C ILE A 66 -5.73 1.56 15.16
N GLU A 67 -4.66 2.23 14.73
CA GLU A 67 -3.82 1.74 13.62
C GLU A 67 -3.22 0.37 13.93
N ILE A 68 -2.57 0.20 15.09
CA ILE A 68 -2.01 -1.11 15.48
C ILE A 68 -3.10 -2.19 15.43
N GLY A 69 -4.28 -1.93 16.01
CA GLY A 69 -5.39 -2.88 16.02
C GLY A 69 -5.84 -3.26 14.61
N PHE A 70 -5.91 -2.28 13.71
CA PHE A 70 -6.30 -2.51 12.32
C PHE A 70 -5.25 -3.30 11.54
N TYR A 71 -3.96 -2.98 11.65
CA TYR A 71 -2.90 -3.74 10.97
C TYR A 71 -2.84 -5.20 11.45
N TRP A 72 -3.09 -5.45 12.74
CA TRP A 72 -3.30 -6.82 13.24
C TRP A 72 -4.51 -7.48 12.60
N ALA A 73 -5.66 -6.80 12.57
CA ALA A 73 -6.87 -7.33 11.95
C ALA A 73 -6.67 -7.66 10.46
N LEU A 74 -5.94 -6.82 9.71
CA LEU A 74 -5.58 -7.08 8.32
C LEU A 74 -4.67 -8.31 8.19
N LEU A 75 -3.65 -8.44 9.05
CA LEU A 75 -2.78 -9.62 9.04
C LEU A 75 -3.59 -10.91 9.30
N PHE A 76 -4.48 -10.91 10.29
CA PHE A 76 -5.35 -12.04 10.58
C PHE A 76 -6.32 -12.33 9.42
N SER A 77 -6.96 -11.29 8.87
CA SER A 77 -7.82 -11.42 7.68
C SER A 77 -7.07 -12.09 6.55
N GLN A 78 -5.87 -11.62 6.28
CA GLN A 78 -5.06 -12.09 5.17
C GLN A 78 -4.67 -13.56 5.32
N ILE A 79 -4.28 -14.00 6.51
CA ILE A 79 -3.83 -15.37 6.75
C ILE A 79 -5.00 -16.37 6.68
N PHE A 80 -6.17 -15.99 7.21
CA PHE A 80 -7.27 -16.95 7.47
C PHE A 80 -8.47 -16.81 6.54
N PHE A 81 -8.74 -15.63 5.99
CA PHE A 81 -10.02 -15.32 5.34
C PHE A 81 -9.90 -14.79 3.91
N ASP A 82 -8.77 -14.16 3.57
CA ASP A 82 -8.53 -13.59 2.25
C ASP A 82 -8.04 -14.66 1.26
N ILE A 83 -8.33 -14.42 -0.02
CA ILE A 83 -7.87 -15.27 -1.11
C ILE A 83 -6.39 -14.98 -1.36
N LYS A 84 -5.56 -16.02 -1.45
CA LYS A 84 -4.13 -15.88 -1.73
C LYS A 84 -3.93 -15.32 -3.14
N ARG A 85 -3.30 -14.15 -3.23
CA ARG A 85 -2.91 -13.49 -4.50
C ARG A 85 -1.42 -13.69 -4.78
N SER A 86 -0.98 -13.32 -5.97
CA SER A 86 0.42 -13.47 -6.41
C SER A 86 1.44 -12.78 -5.50
N ASP A 87 1.03 -11.75 -4.76
CA ASP A 87 1.86 -11.00 -3.83
C ASP A 87 1.54 -11.29 -2.35
N PHE A 88 0.93 -12.45 -2.06
CA PHE A 88 0.51 -12.86 -0.72
C PHE A 88 1.64 -12.80 0.31
N TRP A 89 2.81 -13.35 -0.03
CA TRP A 89 3.96 -13.41 0.88
C TRP A 89 4.57 -12.03 1.14
N GLN A 90 4.62 -11.19 0.10
CA GLN A 90 5.10 -9.81 0.18
C GLN A 90 4.19 -8.98 1.10
N MET A 91 2.88 -9.19 1.00
CA MET A 91 1.92 -8.53 1.89
C MET A 91 1.98 -9.05 3.33
N ILE A 92 2.20 -10.35 3.58
CA ILE A 92 2.44 -10.85 4.94
C ILE A 92 3.72 -10.23 5.52
N LEU A 93 4.80 -10.21 4.74
CA LEU A 93 6.07 -9.62 5.15
C LEU A 93 5.90 -8.14 5.48
N HIS A 94 5.15 -7.41 4.67
CA HIS A 94 4.81 -6.01 4.92
C HIS A 94 4.09 -5.81 6.24
N HIS A 95 2.98 -6.52 6.48
CA HIS A 95 2.23 -6.40 7.74
C HIS A 95 3.09 -6.78 8.95
N GLY A 96 3.94 -7.81 8.82
CA GLY A 96 4.89 -8.18 9.87
C GLY A 96 5.88 -7.05 10.19
N ILE A 97 6.44 -6.41 9.15
CA ILE A 97 7.36 -5.28 9.29
C ILE A 97 6.63 -4.07 9.88
N THR A 98 5.45 -3.70 9.38
CA THR A 98 4.70 -2.53 9.87
C THR A 98 4.25 -2.69 11.32
N ILE A 99 3.71 -3.85 11.70
CA ILE A 99 3.31 -4.13 13.09
C ILE A 99 4.52 -4.05 14.03
N PHE A 100 5.65 -4.64 13.64
CA PHE A 100 6.85 -4.62 14.47
C PHE A 100 7.48 -3.21 14.54
N LEU A 101 7.43 -2.42 13.45
CA LEU A 101 7.81 -1.00 13.46
C LEU A 101 6.93 -0.20 14.41
N LEU A 102 5.60 -0.39 14.36
CA LEU A 102 4.66 0.30 15.23
C LEU A 102 4.93 -0.03 16.71
N PHE A 103 5.16 -1.31 17.01
CA PHE A 103 5.45 -1.78 18.36
C PHE A 103 6.75 -1.19 18.93
N ILE A 104 7.86 -1.27 18.18
CA ILE A 104 9.14 -0.69 18.63
C ILE A 104 9.02 0.83 18.74
N SER A 105 8.48 1.48 17.70
CA SER A 105 8.31 2.93 17.67
C SER A 105 7.52 3.45 18.87
N PHE A 106 6.44 2.76 19.27
CA PHE A 106 5.70 3.11 20.48
C PHE A 106 6.53 2.87 21.74
N SER A 107 7.19 1.71 21.84
CA SER A 107 7.98 1.31 23.02
C SER A 107 9.15 2.25 23.32
N ILE A 108 9.77 2.83 22.29
CA ILE A 108 10.89 3.77 22.43
C ILE A 108 10.50 5.22 22.17
N ASN A 109 9.21 5.55 22.15
CA ASN A 109 8.71 6.91 21.95
C ASN A 109 9.16 7.60 20.64
N PHE A 110 9.24 6.86 19.53
CA PHE A 110 9.37 7.38 18.16
C PHE A 110 8.01 7.67 17.52
N VAL A 111 6.99 7.90 18.35
CA VAL A 111 5.59 8.03 17.93
C VAL A 111 5.41 9.17 16.92
N ARG A 112 6.11 10.30 17.07
CA ARG A 112 6.02 11.44 16.14
C ARG A 112 6.36 11.05 14.70
N VAL A 113 7.54 10.46 14.47
CA VAL A 113 7.91 9.98 13.12
C VAL A 113 6.99 8.84 12.66
N GLY A 114 6.57 7.98 13.59
CA GLY A 114 5.61 6.90 13.30
C GLY A 114 4.28 7.42 12.75
N THR A 115 3.72 8.50 13.33
CA THR A 115 2.47 9.11 12.83
C THR A 115 2.60 9.71 11.43
N LEU A 116 3.76 10.29 11.10
CA LEU A 116 4.02 10.80 9.74
C LEU A 116 4.08 9.66 8.71
N VAL A 117 4.69 8.53 9.08
CA VAL A 117 4.71 7.33 8.24
C VAL A 117 3.30 6.80 8.03
N LEU A 118 2.53 6.62 9.11
CA LEU A 118 1.15 6.11 9.04
C LEU A 118 0.28 6.95 8.11
N ILE A 119 0.15 8.25 8.37
CA ILE A 119 -0.71 9.14 7.58
C ILE A 119 -0.29 9.18 6.10
N SER A 120 1.01 9.24 5.81
CA SER A 120 1.47 9.26 4.41
C SER A 120 1.15 7.95 3.67
N HIS A 121 1.18 6.83 4.40
CA HIS A 121 0.89 5.50 3.87
C HIS A 121 -0.60 5.32 3.64
N ASP A 122 -1.41 5.58 4.67
CA ASP A 122 -2.87 5.40 4.64
C ASP A 122 -3.54 6.34 3.63
N PHE A 123 -3.01 7.56 3.45
CA PHE A 123 -3.52 8.50 2.45
C PHE A 123 -3.47 7.95 1.03
N THR A 124 -2.41 7.22 0.70
CA THR A 124 -2.27 6.60 -0.62
C THR A 124 -3.27 5.45 -0.81
N ASP A 125 -3.55 4.72 0.26
CA ASP A 125 -4.39 3.52 0.22
C ASP A 125 -5.88 3.85 -0.04
N ILE A 126 -6.32 5.07 0.32
CA ILE A 126 -7.63 5.60 -0.10
C ILE A 126 -7.77 5.54 -1.63
N PHE A 127 -6.76 6.00 -2.38
CA PHE A 127 -6.80 6.01 -3.83
C PHE A 127 -6.76 4.60 -4.43
N ILE A 128 -6.03 3.68 -3.80
CA ILE A 128 -5.96 2.27 -4.22
C ILE A 128 -7.33 1.62 -4.13
N GLU A 129 -7.97 1.72 -2.96
CA GLU A 129 -9.27 1.08 -2.73
C GLU A 129 -10.36 1.76 -3.57
N PHE A 130 -10.28 3.08 -3.75
CA PHE A 130 -11.21 3.81 -4.62
C PHE A 130 -11.09 3.39 -6.10
N ALA A 131 -9.86 3.25 -6.62
CA ALA A 131 -9.65 2.79 -7.99
C ALA A 131 -10.21 1.38 -8.22
N LYS A 132 -10.08 0.47 -7.25
CA LYS A 132 -10.69 -0.86 -7.31
C LYS A 132 -12.21 -0.80 -7.36
N LEU A 133 -12.85 0.08 -6.59
CA LEU A 133 -14.30 0.28 -6.61
C LEU A 133 -14.78 0.79 -7.98
N ILE A 134 -14.08 1.77 -8.57
CA ILE A 134 -14.37 2.27 -9.93
C ILE A 134 -14.25 1.14 -10.95
N ARG A 135 -13.21 0.30 -10.84
CA ARG A 135 -13.03 -0.88 -11.70
C ARG A 135 -14.20 -1.86 -11.57
N TYR A 136 -14.65 -2.16 -10.35
CA TYR A 136 -15.78 -3.06 -10.14
C TYR A 136 -17.12 -2.51 -10.67
N ALA A 137 -17.26 -1.18 -10.72
CA ALA A 137 -18.38 -0.47 -11.33
C ALA A 137 -18.34 -0.45 -12.87
N GLY A 138 -17.20 -0.80 -13.49
CA GLY A 138 -17.02 -0.81 -14.95
C GLY A 138 -16.86 0.59 -15.56
N TRP A 139 -16.47 1.59 -14.77
CA TRP A 139 -16.29 2.96 -15.25
C TRP A 139 -14.87 3.19 -15.78
N ASN A 140 -14.58 2.61 -16.94
CA ASN A 140 -13.22 2.54 -17.51
C ASN A 140 -12.57 3.93 -17.73
N THR A 141 -13.31 4.90 -18.26
CA THR A 141 -12.79 6.27 -18.45
C THR A 141 -12.41 6.92 -17.11
N THR A 142 -13.25 6.79 -16.10
CA THR A 142 -12.97 7.31 -14.75
C THR A 142 -11.78 6.58 -14.12
N LEU A 143 -11.66 5.27 -14.37
CA LEU A 143 -10.56 4.44 -13.86
C LEU A 143 -9.21 4.92 -14.42
N GLU A 144 -9.11 5.22 -15.71
CA GLU A 144 -7.89 5.75 -16.33
C GLU A 144 -7.42 7.04 -15.67
N TYR A 145 -8.32 8.02 -15.50
CA TYR A 145 -8.00 9.28 -14.84
C TYR A 145 -7.55 9.07 -13.38
N PHE A 146 -8.28 8.25 -12.62
CA PHE A 146 -7.93 7.97 -11.22
C PHE A 146 -6.65 7.16 -11.08
N PHE A 147 -6.35 6.28 -12.03
CA PHE A 147 -5.12 5.51 -12.05
C PHE A 147 -3.89 6.43 -12.18
N VAL A 148 -3.96 7.46 -13.03
CA VAL A 148 -2.88 8.46 -13.14
C VAL A 148 -2.69 9.23 -11.82
N ILE A 149 -3.79 9.68 -11.21
CA ILE A 149 -3.74 10.38 -9.91
C ILE A 149 -3.13 9.47 -8.84
N PHE A 150 -3.60 8.24 -8.76
CA PHE A 150 -3.09 7.23 -7.84
C PHE A 150 -1.58 7.01 -8.03
N MET A 151 -1.10 6.88 -9.27
CA MET A 151 0.33 6.72 -9.57
C MET A 151 1.17 7.90 -9.08
N ILE A 152 0.69 9.13 -9.29
CA ILE A 152 1.37 10.34 -8.81
C ILE A 152 1.45 10.34 -7.28
N VAL A 153 0.34 10.06 -6.60
CA VAL A 153 0.29 10.01 -5.14
C VAL A 153 1.19 8.90 -4.60
N TRP A 154 1.13 7.69 -5.18
CA TRP A 154 1.94 6.54 -4.78
C TRP A 154 3.44 6.81 -4.90
N ILE A 155 3.89 7.33 -6.04
CA ILE A 155 5.31 7.67 -6.24
C ILE A 155 5.71 8.80 -5.28
N GLY A 156 4.89 9.84 -5.16
CA GLY A 156 5.14 10.99 -4.31
C GLY A 156 5.28 10.61 -2.83
N THR A 157 4.40 9.77 -2.29
CA THR A 157 4.43 9.39 -0.88
C THR A 157 5.48 8.31 -0.59
N ARG A 158 5.54 7.25 -1.41
CA ARG A 158 6.35 6.04 -1.10
C ARG A 158 7.78 6.10 -1.62
N LEU A 159 8.02 6.78 -2.75
CA LEU A 159 9.35 6.84 -3.37
C LEU A 159 10.02 8.21 -3.27
N VAL A 160 9.28 9.25 -2.91
CA VAL A 160 9.82 10.60 -2.71
C VAL A 160 9.79 10.98 -1.23
N TYR A 161 8.62 11.21 -0.66
CA TYR A 161 8.48 11.65 0.74
C TYR A 161 9.11 10.65 1.72
N TYR A 162 8.77 9.37 1.63
CA TYR A 162 9.26 8.35 2.56
C TYR A 162 10.80 8.21 2.60
N PRO A 163 11.53 7.99 1.49
CA PRO A 163 12.98 7.86 1.55
C PRO A 163 13.72 9.18 1.79
N PHE A 164 13.31 10.28 1.14
CA PHE A 164 14.09 11.52 1.17
C PHE A 164 13.77 12.43 2.36
N TRP A 165 12.61 12.29 3.00
CA TRP A 165 12.30 12.99 4.25
C TRP A 165 12.37 12.06 5.44
N ILE A 166 11.57 10.98 5.47
CA ILE A 166 11.48 10.13 6.68
C ILE A 166 12.79 9.37 6.93
N ILE A 167 13.25 8.58 5.96
CA ILE A 167 14.48 7.78 6.14
C ILE A 167 15.69 8.71 6.29
N TYR A 168 15.78 9.79 5.51
CA TYR A 168 16.81 10.81 5.69
C TYR A 168 16.85 11.32 7.14
N SER A 169 15.69 11.68 7.70
CA SER A 169 15.61 12.22 9.05
C SER A 169 16.00 11.19 10.12
N VAL A 170 15.67 9.92 9.93
CA VAL A 170 16.13 8.82 10.80
C VAL A 170 17.66 8.62 10.71
N VAL A 171 18.25 8.81 9.53
CA VAL A 171 19.69 8.58 9.31
C VAL A 171 20.56 9.75 9.79
N PHE A 172 20.09 10.98 9.62
CA PHE A 172 20.89 12.20 9.84
C PHE A 172 20.41 13.02 11.03
N ASP A 173 19.12 13.33 11.12
CA ASP A 173 18.60 14.23 12.17
C ASP A 173 18.54 13.52 13.53
N ALA A 174 18.07 12.27 13.57
CA ALA A 174 17.97 11.49 14.79
C ALA A 174 19.34 11.33 15.50
N PRO A 175 20.43 10.88 14.85
CA PRO A 175 21.75 10.85 15.50
C PRO A 175 22.26 12.23 15.92
N ALA A 176 22.02 13.27 15.11
CA ALA A 176 22.48 14.62 15.44
C ALA A 176 21.85 15.19 16.72
N LEU A 177 20.61 14.80 17.02
CA LEU A 177 19.82 15.32 18.14
C LEU A 177 19.76 14.40 19.35
N ILE A 178 19.77 13.08 19.15
CA ILE A 178 19.65 12.09 20.22
C ILE A 178 21.02 11.67 20.75
N GLU A 179 21.94 11.27 19.86
CA GLU A 179 23.25 10.75 20.25
C GLU A 179 24.30 11.06 19.17
N LYS A 180 24.97 12.21 19.31
CA LYS A 180 25.98 12.68 18.33
C LYS A 180 27.16 11.72 18.15
N THR A 181 27.41 10.87 19.13
CA THR A 181 28.45 9.83 19.09
C THR A 181 28.00 8.55 18.39
N TYR A 182 26.74 8.48 17.94
CA TYR A 182 26.22 7.32 17.24
C TYR A 182 26.90 7.15 15.88
N SER A 183 27.61 6.03 15.71
CA SER A 183 28.24 5.70 14.44
C SER A 183 27.48 4.59 13.73
N TRP A 184 27.06 4.86 12.50
CA TRP A 184 26.49 3.85 11.61
C TRP A 184 27.50 2.75 11.23
N THR A 185 28.80 3.04 11.26
CA THR A 185 29.85 2.07 10.89
C THR A 185 30.19 1.08 12.00
N ASN A 186 29.92 1.43 13.26
CA ASN A 186 30.21 0.58 14.41
C ASN A 186 29.02 -0.34 14.74
N ILE A 187 28.90 -1.48 14.06
CA ILE A 187 27.73 -2.39 14.10
C ILE A 187 27.36 -2.86 15.52
N THR A 188 28.30 -2.90 16.46
CA THR A 188 28.09 -3.39 17.84
C THR A 188 27.86 -2.27 18.86
N GLN A 189 27.90 -1.00 18.46
CA GLN A 189 27.61 0.11 19.37
C GLN A 189 26.16 0.04 19.85
N SER A 190 25.98 0.04 21.17
CA SER A 190 24.67 0.19 21.82
C SER A 190 24.26 1.67 21.80
N PRO A 191 22.98 1.99 21.53
CA PRO A 191 21.85 1.07 21.34
C PRO A 191 21.71 0.53 19.90
N ILE A 192 21.33 -0.74 19.78
CA ILE A 192 21.12 -1.43 18.47
C ILE A 192 19.78 -1.05 17.83
N VAL A 193 18.81 -0.58 18.63
CA VAL A 193 17.41 -0.34 18.20
C VAL A 193 17.28 0.58 16.97
N PRO A 194 17.99 1.73 16.87
CA PRO A 194 17.91 2.58 15.68
C PRO A 194 18.32 1.88 14.38
N ARG A 195 19.28 0.95 14.42
CA ARG A 195 19.68 0.12 13.25
C ARG A 195 18.60 -0.85 12.84
N ILE A 196 17.96 -1.51 13.81
CA ILE A 196 16.86 -2.44 13.53
C ILE A 196 15.72 -1.67 12.86
N LEU A 197 15.34 -0.51 13.42
CA LEU A 197 14.32 0.36 12.84
C LEU A 197 14.69 0.80 11.42
N LEU A 198 15.91 1.29 11.20
CA LEU A 198 16.36 1.68 9.87
C LEU A 198 16.31 0.50 8.88
N GLY A 199 16.79 -0.67 9.29
CA GLY A 199 16.74 -1.89 8.46
C GLY A 199 15.31 -2.26 8.06
N MET A 200 14.36 -2.13 8.98
CA MET A 200 12.94 -2.36 8.71
C MET A 200 12.32 -1.29 7.80
N LEU A 201 12.64 -0.01 8.00
CA LEU A 201 12.19 1.07 7.13
C LEU A 201 12.71 0.91 5.70
N LEU A 202 13.97 0.47 5.55
CA LEU A 202 14.55 0.10 4.26
C LEU A 202 13.89 -1.16 3.67
N GLY A 203 13.56 -2.15 4.49
CA GLY A 203 12.78 -3.32 4.09
C GLY A 203 11.41 -2.93 3.50
N LEU A 204 10.70 -1.99 4.14
CA LEU A 204 9.48 -1.41 3.57
C LEU A 204 9.74 -0.69 2.24
N LEU A 205 10.83 0.08 2.15
CA LEU A 205 11.18 0.76 0.90
C LEU A 205 11.40 -0.23 -0.25
N VAL A 206 12.09 -1.35 0.00
CA VAL A 206 12.29 -2.42 -1.01
C VAL A 206 10.94 -2.98 -1.47
N LEU A 207 10.01 -3.21 -0.55
CA LEU A 207 8.65 -3.65 -0.90
C LEU A 207 7.90 -2.58 -1.71
N HIS A 208 8.01 -1.30 -1.36
CA HIS A 208 7.43 -0.21 -2.16
C HIS A 208 8.00 -0.16 -3.57
N ILE A 209 9.30 -0.35 -3.75
CA ILE A 209 9.94 -0.44 -5.07
C ILE A 209 9.38 -1.63 -5.85
N PHE A 210 9.28 -2.80 -5.21
CA PHE A 210 8.67 -3.99 -5.82
C PHE A 210 7.26 -3.72 -6.36
N TRP A 211 6.36 -3.17 -5.54
CA TRP A 211 5.00 -2.84 -6.02
C TRP A 211 4.99 -1.71 -7.04
N THR A 212 5.90 -0.74 -6.95
CA THR A 212 6.01 0.31 -7.97
C THR A 212 6.35 -0.28 -9.34
N ILE A 213 7.25 -1.27 -9.40
CA ILE A 213 7.56 -1.98 -10.64
C ILE A 213 6.32 -2.67 -11.20
N LEU A 214 5.52 -3.33 -10.35
CA LEU A 214 4.25 -3.95 -10.78
C LEU A 214 3.28 -2.90 -11.33
N LEU A 215 3.10 -1.78 -10.64
CA LEU A 215 2.20 -0.71 -11.05
C LEU A 215 2.63 -0.05 -12.37
N VAL A 216 3.92 0.19 -12.56
CA VAL A 216 4.47 0.70 -13.83
C VAL A 216 4.26 -0.29 -14.97
N ASN A 217 4.39 -1.60 -14.71
CA ASN A 217 4.11 -2.61 -15.72
C ASN A 217 2.63 -2.60 -16.17
N ILE A 218 1.68 -2.43 -15.24
CA ILE A 218 0.26 -2.23 -15.58
C ILE A 218 0.08 -0.98 -16.43
N ALA A 219 0.70 0.13 -16.03
CA ALA A 219 0.59 1.40 -16.74
C ALA A 219 1.08 1.29 -18.20
N ILE A 220 2.23 0.62 -18.41
CA ILE A 220 2.79 0.39 -19.74
C ILE A 220 1.88 -0.52 -20.58
N LYS A 221 1.32 -1.59 -19.99
CA LYS A 221 0.36 -2.46 -20.68
C LYS A 221 -0.89 -1.70 -21.11
N SER A 222 -1.42 -0.84 -20.23
CA SER A 222 -2.59 -0.01 -20.52
C SER A 222 -2.36 0.93 -21.70
N ILE A 223 -1.20 1.61 -21.75
CA ILE A 223 -0.85 2.51 -22.86
C ILE A 223 -0.67 1.76 -24.19
N LYS A 224 -0.20 0.50 -24.16
CA LYS A 224 -0.01 -0.33 -25.35
C LYS A 224 -1.31 -0.96 -25.89
N GLY A 225 -2.47 -0.55 -25.37
CA GLY A 225 -3.78 -1.05 -25.80
C GLY A 225 -4.29 -2.26 -25.03
N GLY A 226 -3.68 -2.61 -23.89
CA GLY A 226 -4.26 -3.57 -22.95
C GLY A 226 -5.32 -2.92 -22.06
N GLU A 227 -6.33 -3.68 -21.64
CA GLU A 227 -7.24 -3.22 -20.58
C GLU A 227 -6.46 -3.01 -19.27
N LEU A 228 -6.89 -2.06 -18.43
CA LEU A 228 -6.35 -1.83 -17.08
C LEU A 228 -6.68 -3.01 -16.15
N GLY A 229 -5.91 -4.08 -16.25
CA GLY A 229 -5.99 -5.22 -15.33
C GLY A 229 -5.30 -4.94 -13.99
N ASP A 230 -5.75 -5.64 -12.95
CA ASP A 230 -5.08 -5.61 -11.64
C ASP A 230 -3.84 -6.51 -11.70
N ALA A 231 -2.61 -5.99 -11.61
CA ALA A 231 -1.42 -6.87 -11.57
C ALA A 231 -1.47 -7.91 -10.43
N ARG A 232 -2.25 -7.65 -9.38
CA ARG A 232 -2.42 -8.58 -8.24
C ARG A 232 -3.46 -9.66 -8.53
N GLU A 233 -4.31 -9.48 -9.54
CA GLU A 233 -5.31 -10.48 -9.99
C GLU A 233 -4.90 -11.15 -11.34
N GLU A 234 -4.03 -10.53 -12.16
CA GLU A 234 -3.54 -11.08 -13.44
C GLU A 234 -2.61 -12.31 -13.29
N GLY A 235 -2.12 -12.61 -12.08
CA GLY A 235 -1.36 -13.84 -11.82
C GLY A 235 -2.20 -15.12 -11.78
N ASP A 236 -3.51 -15.00 -12.04
CA ASP A 236 -4.50 -16.09 -11.99
C ASP A 236 -4.96 -16.53 -13.40
N SER A 237 -4.33 -16.03 -14.47
CA SER A 237 -4.76 -16.29 -15.86
C SER A 237 -3.74 -17.04 -16.72
N ASP A 238 -2.83 -17.82 -16.12
CA ASP A 238 -1.90 -18.69 -16.87
C ASP A 238 -2.20 -20.18 -16.74
N SER A 239 -3.44 -20.54 -16.38
CA SER A 239 -3.91 -21.92 -16.37
C SER A 239 -5.43 -22.03 -16.54
N ASP A 240 -5.94 -21.68 -17.73
CA ASP A 240 -7.15 -22.27 -18.35
C ASP A 240 -7.86 -21.26 -19.28
N VAL A 241 -7.26 -20.92 -20.44
CA VAL A 241 -8.01 -20.49 -21.63
C VAL A 241 -7.31 -21.01 -22.90
N GLU A 242 -7.21 -22.33 -23.05
CA GLU A 242 -7.41 -22.90 -24.38
C GLU A 242 -8.93 -23.03 -24.55
N LEU A 243 -9.51 -22.25 -25.47
CA LEU A 243 -10.40 -22.70 -26.54
C LEU A 243 -11.25 -21.56 -27.10
N GLU A 244 -11.11 -21.43 -28.43
CA GLU A 244 -12.12 -21.02 -29.40
C GLU A 244 -12.65 -19.58 -29.36
N SER A 245 -12.00 -18.72 -30.16
CA SER A 245 -12.77 -17.87 -31.08
C SER A 245 -12.00 -17.63 -32.38
N SER A 246 -12.23 -18.49 -33.38
CA SER A 246 -12.22 -18.04 -34.77
C SER A 246 -13.62 -18.23 -35.34
N SER A 247 -14.37 -17.15 -35.14
CA SER A 247 -15.55 -16.72 -35.88
C SER A 247 -15.85 -17.49 -37.16
N SER A 248 -17.03 -18.13 -37.14
CA SER A 248 -17.93 -18.16 -38.27
C SER A 248 -18.10 -16.73 -38.80
N THR A 249 -17.83 -16.52 -40.09
CA THR A 249 -18.57 -15.73 -41.09
C THR A 249 -17.57 -15.27 -42.17
N ASP A 250 -17.53 -15.99 -43.29
CA ASP A 250 -17.35 -15.51 -44.67
C ASP A 250 -16.85 -16.64 -45.58
N SER A 251 -17.79 -17.28 -46.30
CA SER A 251 -17.58 -17.84 -47.66
C SER A 251 -18.80 -18.64 -48.16
N GLU A 252 -20.01 -18.09 -48.04
CA GLU A 252 -21.10 -18.46 -48.95
C GLU A 252 -20.99 -17.66 -50.26
N THR A 253 -19.91 -17.85 -51.01
CA THR A 253 -19.88 -17.39 -52.42
C THR A 253 -18.86 -18.13 -53.29
N GLU A 254 -18.60 -19.44 -53.13
CA GLU A 254 -17.76 -20.13 -54.14
C GLU A 254 -17.88 -21.66 -54.21
N LYS A 255 -19.11 -22.23 -54.28
CA LYS A 255 -19.29 -23.66 -54.65
C LYS A 255 -20.39 -23.95 -55.67
N SER A 256 -20.64 -23.01 -56.59
CA SER A 256 -21.46 -23.25 -57.80
C SER A 256 -20.64 -23.45 -59.09
N LYS A 257 -19.33 -23.79 -59.01
CA LYS A 257 -18.49 -24.02 -60.21
C LYS A 257 -17.75 -25.35 -60.27
N LYS A 258 -18.17 -26.37 -59.52
CA LYS A 258 -17.69 -27.75 -59.71
C LYS A 258 -18.87 -28.72 -59.75
N ASN A 259 -19.64 -28.61 -60.84
CA ASN A 259 -20.45 -29.69 -61.41
C ASN A 259 -20.91 -29.22 -62.80
N LYS A 260 -19.95 -29.17 -63.73
CA LYS A 260 -20.17 -29.38 -65.16
C LYS A 260 -18.84 -29.79 -65.80
#